data_AF-A0A139SIP2-F1
#
_entry.id   AF-A0A139SIP2-F1
#
_cell.length_a   1.000
_cell.length_b   1.000
_cell.length_c   1.000
_cell.angle_alpha   90.00
_cell.angle_beta   90.00
_cell.angle_gamma   90.00
#
_symmetry.space_group_name_H-M   'P 1'
#
loop_
_entity.id
_entity.type
_entity.pdbx_description
1 polymer ?
#
loop_
_entity_poly.entity_id
_entity_poly.type
_entity_poly.pdbx_seq_one_letter_code
_entity_poly.pdbx_strand_id
1 'polypeptide(L)'
;MCPLLAQNASGYWVCGVDAAQVRPFWGRAFGYVGSSVAAVLILGVATLYGAMHGIGYDVSVRQLVWPPAWSELRTVRAELFIKQARESYKAGDIQPAIQALVVAYQLNPGDYKTAMTLAQFYQISRPSQADVLYQNALQRHPDMRDDTSQVWFHSLLARGRVDVIAELARERLAEGTPHAPTWSYALLAAARLMPEKVDLAELADDVALPIAPRGVFYLASRVASLAQFSPEAARKEILEAAPVAGFPLDRIYRVEALIRLGFPEEALQLMSQWKDEFSGRDMGRLLLGIYAVMGEHEQLESEFRHMLSPLRPLRPAEITMMAVHLINHPDTVLTKLLVEALPRLSRAEGEEGEWLECINAVFCAAGANGDFESMRTVQKLLTEAYGVSGVVMEILGLFFEGKSEITQIGTILPHLRPLGTDLNYALLERYGVPATQLPEGEEA
;
A
#
# COMPACT_ATOMS: atom_id res chain seq x y z
N MET A 1 -21.53 -74.95 33.97
CA MET A 1 -22.27 -76.06 33.30
C MET A 1 -23.29 -75.44 32.38
N CYS A 2 -23.38 -75.89 31.11
CA CYS A 2 -24.39 -75.39 30.19
C CYS A 2 -25.78 -75.90 30.64
N PRO A 3 -26.77 -75.02 30.92
CA PRO A 3 -28.08 -75.43 31.44
C PRO A 3 -28.93 -76.25 30.43
N LEU A 4 -28.41 -76.48 29.22
CA LEU A 4 -29.07 -77.17 28.11
C LEU A 4 -28.35 -78.46 27.69
N LEU A 5 -27.47 -79.00 28.53
CA LEU A 5 -26.83 -80.29 28.28
C LEU A 5 -27.87 -81.42 28.39
N ALA A 6 -27.99 -82.22 27.32
CA ALA A 6 -28.84 -83.40 27.28
C ALA A 6 -28.01 -84.62 26.84
N GLN A 7 -28.31 -85.79 27.39
CA GLN A 7 -27.71 -87.03 26.90
C GLN A 7 -28.38 -87.48 25.60
N ASN A 8 -27.60 -87.76 24.57
CA ASN A 8 -28.12 -88.39 23.36
C ASN A 8 -28.44 -89.87 23.62
N ALA A 9 -29.08 -90.55 22.66
CA ALA A 9 -29.45 -91.96 22.78
C ALA A 9 -28.26 -92.93 23.00
N SER A 10 -27.02 -92.46 22.83
CA SER A 10 -25.77 -93.20 23.08
C SER A 10 -25.08 -92.84 24.41
N GLY A 11 -25.71 -92.01 25.25
CA GLY A 11 -25.21 -91.63 26.58
C GLY A 11 -24.19 -90.50 26.62
N TYR A 12 -23.84 -89.90 25.48
CA TYR A 12 -22.93 -88.75 25.42
C TYR A 12 -23.68 -87.46 25.74
N TRP A 13 -23.08 -86.62 26.59
CA TRP A 13 -23.58 -85.28 26.90
C TRP A 13 -23.31 -84.35 25.73
N VAL A 14 -24.35 -83.97 25.01
CA VAL A 14 -24.31 -82.99 23.92
C VAL A 14 -25.14 -81.78 24.30
N CYS A 15 -24.82 -80.62 23.75
CA CYS A 15 -25.68 -79.45 23.90
C CYS A 15 -27.00 -79.77 23.20
N GLY A 16 -28.10 -79.83 23.94
CA GLY A 16 -29.42 -80.25 23.43
C GLY A 16 -30.06 -79.26 22.46
N VAL A 17 -29.34 -78.19 22.10
CA VAL A 17 -29.80 -77.15 21.20
C VAL A 17 -28.78 -76.98 20.09
N ASP A 18 -29.25 -77.00 18.86
CA ASP A 18 -28.45 -76.80 17.65
C ASP A 18 -27.71 -75.46 17.72
N ALA A 19 -26.47 -75.38 17.20
CA ALA A 19 -25.67 -74.15 17.23
C ALA A 19 -26.40 -72.99 16.53
N ALA A 20 -27.24 -73.28 15.53
CA ALA A 20 -28.10 -72.31 14.85
C ALA A 20 -29.21 -71.71 15.75
N GLN A 21 -29.58 -72.39 16.83
CA GLN A 21 -30.61 -71.97 17.78
C GLN A 21 -30.04 -71.21 18.98
N VAL A 22 -28.71 -71.27 19.21
CA VAL A 22 -28.01 -70.43 20.19
C VAL A 22 -27.92 -69.01 19.64
N ARG A 23 -28.99 -68.22 19.82
CA ARG A 23 -29.02 -66.81 19.40
C ARG A 23 -28.06 -66.02 20.29
N PRO A 24 -26.96 -65.42 19.76
CA PRO A 24 -26.03 -64.68 20.57
C PRO A 24 -26.77 -63.47 21.18
N PHE A 25 -26.96 -63.48 22.50
CA PHE A 25 -27.59 -62.39 23.25
C PHE A 25 -26.96 -61.04 22.92
N TRP A 26 -25.63 -61.02 22.81
CA TRP A 26 -24.85 -59.85 22.41
C TRP A 26 -25.17 -59.35 21.00
N GLY A 27 -25.46 -60.24 20.04
CA GLY A 27 -25.83 -59.81 18.68
C GLY A 27 -27.14 -59.03 18.62
N ARG A 28 -28.13 -59.41 19.43
CA ARG A 28 -29.40 -58.66 19.56
C ARG A 28 -29.24 -57.38 20.37
N ALA A 29 -28.46 -57.43 21.45
CA ALA A 29 -28.17 -56.25 22.25
C ALA A 29 -27.42 -55.19 21.41
N PHE A 30 -26.39 -55.58 20.67
CA PHE A 30 -25.70 -54.70 19.72
C PHE A 30 -26.63 -54.24 18.59
N GLY A 31 -27.53 -55.09 18.11
CA GLY A 31 -28.54 -54.71 17.12
C GLY A 31 -29.48 -53.60 17.62
N TYR A 32 -30.15 -53.78 18.75
CA TYR A 32 -31.14 -52.81 19.25
C TYR A 32 -30.52 -51.57 19.89
N VAL A 33 -29.53 -51.75 20.77
CA VAL A 33 -28.84 -50.63 21.43
C VAL A 33 -27.97 -49.89 20.43
N GLY A 34 -27.21 -50.62 19.60
CA GLY A 34 -26.37 -50.01 18.56
C GLY A 34 -27.17 -49.24 17.52
N SER A 35 -28.31 -49.77 17.03
CA SER A 35 -29.17 -49.05 16.09
C SER A 35 -29.81 -47.82 16.71
N SER A 36 -30.23 -47.90 17.97
CA SER A 36 -30.82 -46.76 18.70
C SER A 36 -29.78 -45.65 18.94
N VAL A 37 -28.56 -46.01 19.36
CA VAL A 37 -27.44 -45.07 19.50
C VAL A 37 -27.08 -44.44 18.15
N ALA A 38 -26.97 -45.24 17.10
CA ALA A 38 -26.68 -44.74 15.75
C ALA A 38 -27.79 -43.80 15.24
N ALA A 39 -29.06 -44.15 15.45
CA ALA A 39 -30.20 -43.31 15.06
C ALA A 39 -30.20 -41.96 15.80
N VAL A 40 -29.94 -41.97 17.12
CA VAL A 40 -29.83 -40.74 17.93
C VAL A 40 -28.65 -39.89 17.46
N LEU A 41 -27.49 -40.48 17.16
CA LEU A 41 -26.33 -39.76 16.64
C LEU A 41 -26.61 -39.14 15.27
N ILE A 42 -27.21 -39.89 14.34
CA ILE A 42 -27.56 -39.38 13.00
C ILE A 42 -28.56 -38.22 13.13
N LEU A 43 -29.59 -38.38 13.98
CA LEU A 43 -30.57 -37.32 14.21
C LEU A 43 -29.90 -36.07 14.79
N GLY A 44 -29.04 -36.23 15.80
CA GLY A 44 -28.30 -35.12 16.40
C GLY A 44 -27.41 -34.38 15.41
N VAL A 45 -26.68 -35.13 14.56
CA VAL A 45 -25.86 -34.55 13.48
C VAL A 45 -26.71 -33.82 12.46
N ALA A 46 -27.83 -34.40 12.02
CA ALA A 46 -28.73 -33.78 11.05
C ALA A 46 -29.38 -32.50 11.61
N THR A 47 -29.78 -32.50 12.88
CA THR A 47 -30.31 -31.30 13.57
C THR A 47 -29.25 -30.22 13.69
N LEU A 48 -28.02 -30.57 14.11
CA LEU A 48 -26.92 -29.61 14.21
C LEU A 48 -26.54 -29.03 12.84
N TYR A 49 -26.45 -29.88 11.82
CA TYR A 49 -26.19 -29.48 10.43
C TYR A 49 -27.25 -28.50 9.93
N GLY A 50 -28.53 -28.84 10.10
CA GLY A 50 -29.64 -27.97 9.71
C GLY A 50 -29.62 -26.63 10.44
N ALA A 51 -29.33 -26.62 11.74
CA ALA A 51 -29.21 -25.40 12.52
C ALA A 51 -28.05 -24.51 12.06
N MET A 52 -26.86 -25.09 11.80
CA MET A 52 -25.70 -24.34 11.32
C MET A 52 -25.94 -23.76 9.93
N HIS A 53 -26.51 -24.54 9.02
CA HIS A 53 -26.84 -24.06 7.67
C HIS A 53 -27.92 -22.98 7.70
N GLY A 54 -28.90 -23.09 8.60
CA GLY A 54 -29.93 -22.07 8.82
C GLY A 54 -29.39 -20.71 9.28
N ILE A 55 -28.27 -20.69 10.03
CA ILE A 55 -27.55 -19.46 10.42
C ILE A 55 -26.69 -18.92 9.25
N GLY A 56 -26.46 -19.73 8.21
CA GLY A 56 -25.66 -19.37 7.05
C GLY A 56 -24.22 -19.89 7.07
N TYR A 57 -23.88 -20.85 7.94
CA TYR A 57 -22.60 -21.54 7.86
C TYR A 57 -22.61 -22.57 6.72
N ASP A 58 -21.63 -22.50 5.83
CA ASP A 58 -21.41 -23.52 4.78
C ASP A 58 -20.56 -24.68 5.33
N VAL A 59 -21.14 -25.44 6.26
CA VAL A 59 -20.49 -26.61 6.86
C VAL A 59 -20.81 -27.87 6.07
N SER A 60 -19.82 -28.74 5.87
CA SER A 60 -20.04 -30.11 5.39
C SER A 60 -20.35 -31.07 6.54
N VAL A 61 -21.14 -32.12 6.28
CA VAL A 61 -21.43 -33.16 7.29
C VAL A 61 -20.14 -33.78 7.83
N ARG A 62 -19.10 -33.92 6.99
CA ARG A 62 -17.77 -34.39 7.38
C ARG A 62 -17.18 -33.54 8.50
N GLN A 63 -17.24 -32.22 8.37
CA GLN A 63 -16.70 -31.29 9.37
C GLN A 63 -17.45 -31.31 10.70
N LEU A 64 -18.69 -31.79 10.75
CA LEU A 64 -19.43 -31.93 12.00
C LEU A 64 -19.11 -33.26 12.69
N VAL A 65 -19.07 -34.35 11.93
CA VAL A 65 -18.97 -35.71 12.48
C VAL A 65 -17.52 -36.13 12.76
N TRP A 66 -16.54 -35.56 12.04
CA TRP A 66 -15.16 -36.02 12.07
C TRP A 66 -14.26 -35.06 12.86
N PRO A 67 -13.78 -35.42 14.08
CA PRO A 67 -13.00 -34.52 14.93
C PRO A 67 -11.74 -33.95 14.28
N PRO A 68 -10.97 -34.71 13.47
CA PRO A 68 -9.83 -34.14 12.75
C PRO A 68 -10.19 -33.02 11.75
N ALA A 69 -11.45 -32.92 11.31
CA ALA A 69 -11.92 -31.83 10.44
C ALA A 69 -12.45 -30.62 11.22
N TRP A 70 -12.52 -30.66 12.56
CA TRP A 70 -13.07 -29.56 13.36
C TRP A 70 -12.22 -28.28 13.32
N SER A 71 -10.93 -28.37 12.95
CA SER A 71 -10.11 -27.19 12.69
C SER A 71 -10.64 -26.36 11.53
N GLU A 72 -11.26 -26.99 10.53
CA GLU A 72 -11.85 -26.32 9.36
C GLU A 72 -13.10 -25.49 9.73
N LEU A 73 -13.78 -25.82 10.83
CA LEU A 73 -14.94 -25.06 11.32
C LEU A 73 -14.56 -23.61 11.67
N ARG A 74 -13.30 -23.34 12.03
CA ARG A 74 -12.83 -21.97 12.25
C ARG A 74 -12.84 -21.15 10.96
N THR A 75 -12.42 -21.75 9.85
CA THR A 75 -12.44 -21.12 8.52
C THR A 75 -13.87 -20.84 8.07
N VAL A 76 -14.76 -21.83 8.20
CA VAL A 76 -16.20 -21.65 7.86
C VAL A 76 -16.83 -20.55 8.71
N ARG A 77 -16.47 -20.47 10.00
CA ARG A 77 -16.94 -19.38 10.86
C ARG A 77 -16.38 -18.02 10.46
N ALA A 78 -15.12 -17.96 10.04
CA ALA A 78 -14.51 -16.73 9.54
C ALA A 78 -15.23 -16.22 8.28
N GLU A 79 -15.61 -17.11 7.35
CA GLU A 79 -16.34 -16.76 6.13
C GLU A 79 -17.68 -16.07 6.39
N LEU A 80 -18.42 -16.52 7.41
CA LEU A 80 -19.64 -15.85 7.84
C LEU A 80 -19.37 -14.39 8.26
N PHE A 81 -18.33 -14.16 9.07
CA PHE A 81 -17.95 -12.82 9.49
C PHE A 81 -17.42 -11.95 8.33
N ILE A 82 -16.73 -12.55 7.35
CA ILE A 82 -16.33 -11.84 6.12
C ILE A 82 -17.57 -11.41 5.33
N LYS A 83 -18.59 -12.27 5.23
CA LYS A 83 -19.86 -11.93 4.57
C LYS A 83 -20.57 -10.80 5.31
N GLN A 84 -20.68 -10.89 6.64
CA GLN A 84 -21.24 -9.81 7.47
C GLN A 84 -20.48 -8.50 7.29
N ALA A 85 -19.14 -8.54 7.26
CA ALA A 85 -18.34 -7.35 7.02
C ALA A 85 -18.64 -6.68 5.67
N ARG A 86 -18.80 -7.48 4.60
CA ARG A 86 -19.18 -6.97 3.27
C ARG A 86 -20.59 -6.39 3.26
N GLU A 87 -21.54 -7.02 3.95
CA GLU A 87 -22.90 -6.52 4.07
C GLU A 87 -22.96 -5.20 4.84
N SER A 88 -22.28 -5.11 5.99
CA SER A 88 -22.16 -3.86 6.75
C SER A 88 -21.46 -2.75 5.95
N TYR A 89 -20.38 -3.09 5.22
CA TYR A 89 -19.70 -2.12 4.37
C TYR A 89 -20.61 -1.59 3.26
N LYS A 90 -21.39 -2.45 2.61
CA LYS A 90 -22.39 -2.05 1.60
C LYS A 90 -23.51 -1.18 2.19
N ALA A 91 -23.84 -1.36 3.47
CA ALA A 91 -24.79 -0.52 4.18
C ALA A 91 -24.21 0.83 4.61
N GLY A 92 -22.90 1.06 4.44
CA GLY A 92 -22.19 2.26 4.91
C GLY A 92 -21.72 2.16 6.37
N ASP A 93 -21.95 1.03 7.04
CA ASP A 93 -21.63 0.80 8.45
C ASP A 93 -20.18 0.30 8.61
N ILE A 94 -19.22 1.24 8.56
CA ILE A 94 -17.79 0.92 8.61
C ILE A 94 -17.38 0.26 9.94
N GLN A 95 -17.92 0.71 11.08
CA GLN A 95 -17.53 0.18 12.39
C GLN A 95 -17.93 -1.30 12.60
N PRO A 96 -19.19 -1.71 12.34
CA PRO A 96 -19.55 -3.12 12.31
C PRO A 96 -18.73 -3.95 11.32
N ALA A 97 -18.42 -3.40 10.14
CA ALA A 97 -17.59 -4.09 9.15
C ALA A 97 -16.20 -4.40 9.69
N ILE A 98 -15.55 -3.43 10.33
CA ILE A 98 -14.24 -3.60 10.98
C ILE A 98 -14.32 -4.64 12.09
N GLN A 99 -15.33 -4.57 12.96
CA GLN A 99 -15.47 -5.53 14.07
C GLN A 99 -15.63 -6.97 13.55
N ALA A 100 -16.43 -7.17 12.51
CA ALA A 100 -16.60 -8.47 11.87
C ALA A 100 -15.27 -8.97 11.25
N LEU A 101 -14.51 -8.10 10.58
CA LEU A 101 -13.19 -8.46 10.03
C LEU A 101 -12.17 -8.83 11.11
N VAL A 102 -12.18 -8.16 12.27
CA VAL A 102 -11.30 -8.52 13.40
C VAL A 102 -11.60 -9.93 13.88
N VAL A 103 -12.88 -10.28 14.05
CA VAL A 103 -13.28 -11.64 14.47
C VAL A 103 -12.91 -12.65 13.39
N ALA A 104 -13.15 -12.34 12.11
CA ALA A 104 -12.75 -13.20 10.99
C ALA A 104 -11.24 -13.48 11.00
N TYR A 105 -10.42 -12.43 11.18
CA TYR A 105 -8.97 -12.55 11.23
C TYR A 105 -8.48 -13.36 12.44
N GLN A 106 -9.09 -13.19 13.61
CA GLN A 106 -8.76 -13.99 14.80
C GLN A 106 -9.09 -15.48 14.61
N LEU A 107 -10.17 -15.79 13.89
CA LEU A 107 -10.57 -17.17 13.59
C LEU A 107 -9.67 -17.82 12.53
N ASN A 108 -9.29 -17.05 11.49
CA ASN A 108 -8.42 -17.50 10.42
C ASN A 108 -7.34 -16.44 10.07
N PRO A 109 -6.23 -16.38 10.81
CA PRO A 109 -5.16 -15.41 10.56
C PRO A 109 -4.36 -15.70 9.28
N GLY A 110 -4.60 -16.85 8.64
CA GLY A 110 -4.01 -17.22 7.36
C GLY A 110 -4.83 -16.78 6.15
N ASP A 111 -5.94 -16.05 6.32
CA ASP A 111 -6.64 -15.46 5.18
C ASP A 111 -6.03 -14.09 4.81
N TYR A 112 -5.21 -14.09 3.75
CA TYR A 112 -4.53 -12.91 3.22
C TYR A 112 -5.51 -11.76 2.92
N LYS A 113 -6.66 -12.05 2.30
CA LYS A 113 -7.60 -11.01 1.88
C LYS A 113 -8.20 -10.30 3.08
N THR A 114 -8.58 -11.05 4.11
CA THR A 114 -9.09 -10.47 5.37
C THR A 114 -8.02 -9.65 6.07
N ALA A 115 -6.77 -10.16 6.14
CA ALA A 115 -5.66 -9.43 6.74
C ALA A 115 -5.41 -8.09 6.04
N MET A 116 -5.32 -8.07 4.71
CA MET A 116 -5.10 -6.87 3.92
C MET A 116 -6.25 -5.87 3.99
N THR A 117 -7.49 -6.36 3.93
CA THR A 117 -8.68 -5.50 4.06
C THR A 117 -8.73 -4.84 5.44
N LEU A 118 -8.46 -5.61 6.50
CA LEU A 118 -8.41 -5.08 7.86
C LEU A 118 -7.26 -4.09 8.03
N ALA A 119 -6.08 -4.39 7.47
CA ALA A 119 -4.93 -3.48 7.50
C ALA A 119 -5.28 -2.14 6.85
N GLN A 120 -5.93 -2.16 5.68
CA GLN A 120 -6.39 -0.95 4.97
C GLN A 120 -7.36 -0.11 5.81
N PHE A 121 -8.35 -0.72 6.47
CA PHE A 121 -9.24 0.00 7.39
C PHE A 121 -8.52 0.60 8.60
N TYR A 122 -7.49 -0.06 9.10
CA TYR A 122 -6.68 0.42 10.21
C TYR A 122 -5.68 1.51 9.83
N GLN A 123 -5.39 1.74 8.54
CA GLN A 123 -4.41 2.75 8.13
C GLN A 123 -4.71 4.15 8.67
N ILE A 124 -5.99 4.55 8.71
CA ILE A 124 -6.42 5.87 9.16
C ILE A 124 -6.60 5.89 10.68
N SER A 125 -7.25 4.87 11.24
CA SER A 125 -7.69 4.89 12.65
C SER A 125 -6.66 4.32 13.63
N ARG A 126 -5.85 3.34 13.20
CA ARG A 126 -4.91 2.57 14.04
C ARG A 126 -3.66 2.16 13.24
N PRO A 127 -2.85 3.14 12.81
CA PRO A 127 -1.74 2.91 11.87
C PRO A 127 -0.73 1.86 12.35
N SER A 128 -0.42 1.81 13.64
CA SER A 128 0.49 0.81 14.20
C SER A 128 -0.05 -0.62 14.11
N GLN A 129 -1.37 -0.80 14.26
CA GLN A 129 -2.01 -2.11 14.09
C GLN A 129 -2.04 -2.51 12.60
N ALA A 130 -2.21 -1.55 11.69
CA ALA A 130 -2.09 -1.82 10.26
C ALA A 130 -0.68 -2.30 9.89
N ASP A 131 0.38 -1.67 10.43
CA ASP A 131 1.77 -2.08 10.18
C ASP A 131 2.04 -3.51 10.65
N VAL A 132 1.54 -3.88 11.83
CA VAL A 132 1.63 -5.26 12.34
C VAL A 132 0.90 -6.24 11.42
N LEU A 133 -0.25 -5.87 10.86
CA LEU A 133 -0.97 -6.72 9.91
C LEU A 133 -0.21 -6.91 8.60
N TYR A 134 0.43 -5.85 8.07
CA TYR A 134 1.27 -5.96 6.87
C TYR A 134 2.50 -6.84 7.11
N GLN A 135 3.22 -6.65 8.22
CA GLN A 135 4.35 -7.52 8.60
C GLN A 135 3.92 -8.98 8.72
N ASN A 136 2.79 -9.23 9.38
CA ASN A 136 2.22 -10.56 9.51
C ASN A 136 1.83 -11.19 8.17
N ALA A 137 1.33 -10.38 7.22
CA ALA A 137 1.00 -10.82 5.87
C ALA A 137 2.28 -11.20 5.09
N LEU A 138 3.33 -10.39 5.14
CA LEU A 138 4.63 -10.69 4.51
C LEU A 138 5.26 -12.00 5.01
N GLN A 139 5.12 -12.28 6.31
CA GLN A 139 5.64 -13.50 6.93
C GLN A 139 4.81 -14.74 6.57
N ARG A 140 3.48 -14.64 6.56
CA ARG A 140 2.58 -15.78 6.34
C ARG A 140 2.31 -16.09 4.86
N HIS A 141 2.42 -15.09 3.99
CA HIS A 141 2.12 -15.19 2.56
C HIS A 141 3.34 -14.78 1.72
N PRO A 142 4.38 -15.63 1.66
CA PRO A 142 5.61 -15.34 0.92
C PRO A 142 5.36 -15.11 -0.57
N ASP A 143 4.33 -15.75 -1.12
CA ASP A 143 3.85 -15.62 -2.50
C ASP A 143 3.25 -14.24 -2.82
N MET A 144 2.74 -13.53 -1.80
CA MET A 144 2.12 -12.20 -1.94
C MET A 144 3.04 -11.07 -1.48
N ARG A 145 4.34 -11.31 -1.31
CA ARG A 145 5.26 -10.34 -0.69
C ARG A 145 5.40 -9.04 -1.46
N ASP A 146 5.56 -9.10 -2.78
CA ASP A 146 5.72 -7.90 -3.60
C ASP A 146 4.47 -7.03 -3.53
N ASP A 147 3.28 -7.61 -3.74
CA ASP A 147 2.00 -6.91 -3.65
C ASP A 147 1.77 -6.30 -2.26
N THR A 148 2.03 -7.08 -1.20
CA THR A 148 1.89 -6.60 0.18
C THR A 148 2.85 -5.45 0.45
N SER A 149 4.09 -5.55 0.00
CA SER A 149 5.12 -4.53 0.21
C SER A 149 4.78 -3.25 -0.53
N GLN A 150 4.25 -3.31 -1.76
CA GLN A 150 3.82 -2.13 -2.49
C GLN A 150 2.66 -1.40 -1.79
N VAL A 151 1.62 -2.14 -1.37
CA VAL A 151 0.48 -1.56 -0.65
C VAL A 151 0.92 -0.97 0.69
N TRP A 152 1.79 -1.67 1.42
CA TRP A 152 2.32 -1.18 2.70
C TRP A 152 3.19 0.06 2.49
N PHE A 153 4.06 0.06 1.48
CA PHE A 153 4.89 1.19 1.10
C PHE A 153 4.04 2.45 0.81
N HIS A 154 2.98 2.34 0.00
CA HIS A 154 2.09 3.48 -0.27
C HIS A 154 1.38 3.97 1.01
N SER A 155 0.99 3.04 1.89
CA SER A 155 0.41 3.38 3.19
C SER A 155 1.39 4.11 4.11
N LEU A 156 2.65 3.68 4.15
CA LEU A 156 3.70 4.32 4.93
C LEU A 156 4.03 5.71 4.38
N LEU A 157 4.10 5.83 3.05
CA LEU A 157 4.40 7.08 2.37
C LEU A 157 3.31 8.13 2.62
N ALA A 158 2.04 7.73 2.53
CA ALA A 158 0.90 8.59 2.88
C ALA A 158 0.85 8.99 4.36
N ARG A 159 1.64 8.36 5.23
CA ARG A 159 1.77 8.71 6.66
C ARG A 159 3.10 9.38 6.99
N GLY A 160 3.96 9.62 5.99
CA GLY A 160 5.30 10.15 6.19
C GLY A 160 6.22 9.25 7.04
N ARG A 161 5.98 7.93 7.08
CA ARG A 161 6.80 6.96 7.85
C ARG A 161 8.05 6.55 7.08
N VAL A 162 8.90 7.53 6.78
CA VAL A 162 10.12 7.36 5.97
C VAL A 162 11.09 6.38 6.62
N ASP A 163 11.10 6.29 7.95
CA ASP A 163 11.92 5.36 8.73
C ASP A 163 11.62 3.90 8.37
N VAL A 164 10.34 3.53 8.41
CA VAL A 164 9.89 2.18 8.08
C VAL A 164 9.99 1.92 6.57
N ILE A 165 9.83 2.95 5.74
CA ILE A 165 10.05 2.83 4.28
C ILE A 165 11.50 2.44 3.99
N ALA A 166 12.47 3.06 4.66
CA ALA A 166 13.87 2.74 4.46
C ALA A 166 14.18 1.28 4.84
N GLU A 167 13.66 0.82 5.98
CA GLU A 167 13.80 -0.59 6.42
C GLU A 167 13.16 -1.56 5.41
N LEU A 168 11.90 -1.30 5.02
CA LEU A 168 11.18 -2.13 4.06
C LEU A 168 11.88 -2.18 2.70
N ALA A 169 12.38 -1.03 2.21
CA ALA A 169 13.08 -0.94 0.94
C ALA A 169 14.42 -1.68 0.96
N ARG A 170 15.19 -1.59 2.06
CA ARG A 170 16.44 -2.34 2.24
C ARG A 170 16.18 -3.85 2.26
N GLU A 171 15.18 -4.31 3.01
CA GLU A 171 14.77 -5.72 3.08
C GLU A 171 14.38 -6.24 1.69
N ARG A 172 13.53 -5.49 0.97
CA ARG A 172 13.05 -5.90 -0.36
C ARG A 172 14.15 -5.90 -1.41
N LEU A 173 15.10 -4.97 -1.36
CA LEU A 173 16.27 -5.01 -2.24
C LEU A 173 17.16 -6.22 -1.97
N ALA A 174 17.42 -6.54 -0.71
CA ALA A 174 18.25 -7.69 -0.32
C ALA A 174 17.64 -9.03 -0.79
N GLU A 175 16.31 -9.11 -0.91
CA GLU A 175 15.61 -10.27 -1.44
C GLU A 175 15.61 -10.39 -2.98
N GLY A 176 16.06 -9.37 -3.71
CA GLY A 176 16.15 -9.42 -5.17
C GLY A 176 14.81 -9.25 -5.91
N THR A 177 13.91 -8.43 -5.37
CA THR A 177 12.61 -8.08 -5.99
C THR A 177 12.76 -7.47 -7.41
N PRO A 178 11.80 -7.71 -8.33
CA PRO A 178 11.78 -7.09 -9.65
C PRO A 178 11.59 -5.56 -9.59
N HIS A 179 11.13 -5.01 -8.46
CA HIS A 179 10.90 -3.58 -8.26
C HIS A 179 12.14 -2.85 -7.70
N ALA A 180 13.35 -3.36 -7.95
CA ALA A 180 14.59 -2.78 -7.44
C ALA A 180 14.74 -1.26 -7.70
N PRO A 181 14.35 -0.69 -8.86
CA PRO A 181 14.38 0.76 -9.06
C PRO A 181 13.50 1.53 -8.06
N THR A 182 12.28 1.05 -7.78
CA THR A 182 11.36 1.71 -6.84
C THR A 182 11.91 1.74 -5.42
N TRP A 183 12.45 0.62 -4.94
CA TRP A 183 13.03 0.54 -3.60
C TRP A 183 14.34 1.32 -3.48
N SER A 184 15.13 1.36 -4.54
CA SER A 184 16.35 2.17 -4.58
C SER A 184 16.01 3.66 -4.55
N TYR A 185 14.98 4.10 -5.30
CA TYR A 185 14.50 5.47 -5.23
C TYR A 185 13.97 5.81 -3.82
N ALA A 186 13.25 4.89 -3.18
CA ALA A 186 12.77 5.08 -1.81
C ALA A 186 13.91 5.28 -0.80
N LEU A 187 15.01 4.53 -0.92
CA LEU A 187 16.20 4.72 -0.08
C LEU A 187 16.94 6.03 -0.37
N LEU A 188 17.05 6.43 -1.64
CA LEU A 188 17.62 7.74 -2.01
C LEU A 188 16.78 8.89 -1.45
N ALA A 189 15.45 8.79 -1.53
CA ALA A 189 14.54 9.76 -0.94
C ALA A 189 14.64 9.77 0.60
N ALA A 190 14.69 8.60 1.24
CA ALA A 190 14.84 8.48 2.68
C ALA A 190 16.17 9.07 3.19
N ALA A 191 17.28 8.86 2.47
CA ALA A 191 18.57 9.46 2.79
C ALA A 191 18.58 10.98 2.66
N ARG A 192 17.76 11.55 1.78
CA ARG A 192 17.58 13.01 1.70
C ARG A 192 16.74 13.54 2.86
N LEU A 193 15.67 12.83 3.22
CA LEU A 193 14.71 13.27 4.25
C LEU A 193 15.22 13.03 5.68
N MET A 194 16.08 12.03 5.90
CA MET A 194 16.64 11.65 7.21
C MET A 194 18.10 11.21 7.05
N PRO A 195 19.02 12.12 6.70
CA PRO A 195 20.43 11.80 6.44
C PRO A 195 21.14 11.15 7.63
N GLU A 196 20.65 11.35 8.86
CA GLU A 196 21.19 10.76 10.09
C GLU A 196 20.82 9.27 10.28
N LYS A 197 19.84 8.75 9.54
CA LYS A 197 19.35 7.36 9.68
C LYS A 197 19.69 6.45 8.50
N VAL A 198 19.96 7.02 7.33
CA VAL A 198 20.21 6.26 6.11
C VAL A 198 21.57 6.65 5.54
N ASP A 199 22.56 5.82 5.80
CA ASP A 199 23.91 5.98 5.26
C ASP A 199 24.01 5.33 3.86
N LEU A 200 24.10 6.16 2.82
CA LEU A 200 24.24 5.69 1.44
C LEU A 200 25.58 4.99 1.18
N ALA A 201 26.63 5.31 1.93
CA ALA A 201 27.92 4.63 1.81
C ALA A 201 27.83 3.21 2.37
N GLU A 202 27.17 3.03 3.52
CA GLU A 202 26.88 1.69 4.06
C GLU A 202 26.08 0.84 3.06
N LEU A 203 25.04 1.41 2.45
CA LEU A 203 24.24 0.71 1.44
C LEU A 203 25.04 0.39 0.17
N ALA A 204 26.01 1.22 -0.22
CA ALA A 204 26.89 0.94 -1.35
C ALA A 204 27.81 -0.26 -1.08
N ASP A 205 28.25 -0.44 0.17
CA ASP A 205 29.14 -1.51 0.59
C ASP A 205 28.41 -2.81 0.98
N ASP A 206 27.09 -2.75 1.19
CA ASP A 206 26.27 -3.90 1.57
C ASP A 206 26.21 -4.97 0.47
N VAL A 207 26.91 -6.08 0.70
CA VAL A 207 27.00 -7.21 -0.23
C VAL A 207 25.69 -7.99 -0.38
N ALA A 208 24.72 -7.80 0.52
CA ALA A 208 23.40 -8.40 0.37
C ALA A 208 22.57 -7.70 -0.72
N LEU A 209 22.91 -6.46 -1.08
CA LEU A 209 22.18 -5.71 -2.09
C LEU A 209 22.66 -6.02 -3.52
N PRO A 210 21.76 -5.97 -4.53
CA PRO A 210 22.15 -6.16 -5.91
C PRO A 210 23.16 -5.09 -6.39
N ILE A 211 24.05 -5.47 -7.31
CA ILE A 211 25.17 -4.63 -7.79
C ILE A 211 24.69 -3.29 -8.37
N ALA A 212 23.59 -3.30 -9.13
CA ALA A 212 23.09 -2.10 -9.80
C ALA A 212 22.64 -0.99 -8.81
N PRO A 213 21.74 -1.25 -7.85
CA PRO A 213 21.45 -0.34 -6.74
C PRO A 213 22.70 0.17 -6.01
N ARG A 214 23.64 -0.71 -5.69
CA ARG A 214 24.89 -0.34 -4.99
C ARG A 214 25.70 0.70 -5.75
N GLY A 215 25.79 0.57 -7.08
CA GLY A 215 26.45 1.57 -7.92
C GLY A 215 25.80 2.95 -7.83
N VAL A 216 24.47 3.02 -7.77
CA VAL A 216 23.74 4.29 -7.60
C VAL A 216 23.93 4.85 -6.19
N PHE A 217 23.90 4.02 -5.15
CA PHE A 217 24.16 4.46 -3.78
C PHE A 217 25.60 4.96 -3.60
N TYR A 218 26.57 4.28 -4.23
CA TYR A 218 27.96 4.73 -4.26
C TYR A 218 28.06 6.13 -4.87
N LEU A 219 27.51 6.32 -6.08
CA LEU A 219 27.51 7.63 -6.72
C LEU A 219 26.81 8.67 -5.84
N ALA A 220 25.65 8.33 -5.26
CA ALA A 220 24.89 9.27 -4.47
C ALA A 220 25.58 9.69 -3.17
N SER A 221 26.24 8.75 -2.48
CA SER A 221 27.05 9.05 -1.30
C SER A 221 28.24 9.95 -1.63
N ARG A 222 28.92 9.70 -2.75
CA ARG A 222 30.04 10.52 -3.25
C ARG A 222 29.59 11.93 -3.60
N VAL A 223 28.49 12.06 -4.33
CA VAL A 223 27.89 13.35 -4.70
C VAL A 223 27.50 14.14 -3.46
N ALA A 224 26.83 13.52 -2.50
CA ALA A 224 26.43 14.18 -1.24
C ALA A 224 27.67 14.66 -0.45
N SER A 225 28.70 13.82 -0.35
CA SER A 225 29.95 14.18 0.33
C SER A 225 30.69 15.32 -0.36
N LEU A 226 30.82 15.28 -1.70
CA LEU A 226 31.52 16.32 -2.47
C LEU A 226 30.75 17.64 -2.47
N ALA A 227 29.42 17.60 -2.55
CA ALA A 227 28.56 18.79 -2.57
C ALA A 227 28.67 19.63 -1.29
N GLN A 228 29.05 19.03 -0.15
CA GLN A 228 29.36 19.77 1.08
C GLN A 228 30.57 20.69 0.94
N PHE A 229 31.49 20.41 0.01
CA PHE A 229 32.71 21.18 -0.19
C PHE A 229 32.68 22.01 -1.48
N SER A 230 32.20 21.44 -2.59
CA SER A 230 32.10 22.11 -3.88
C SER A 230 31.02 21.44 -4.75
N PRO A 231 29.97 22.18 -5.14
CA PRO A 231 28.98 21.72 -6.11
C PRO A 231 29.63 21.29 -7.44
N GLU A 232 30.70 21.96 -7.87
CA GLU A 232 31.43 21.65 -9.11
C GLU A 232 32.15 20.30 -9.03
N ALA A 233 32.69 19.93 -7.88
CA ALA A 233 33.29 18.63 -7.65
C ALA A 233 32.23 17.51 -7.73
N ALA A 234 31.06 17.75 -7.13
CA ALA A 234 29.92 16.83 -7.22
C ALA A 234 29.40 16.69 -8.66
N ARG A 235 29.26 17.81 -9.40
CA ARG A 235 28.95 17.83 -10.83
C ARG A 235 29.92 16.99 -11.64
N LYS A 236 31.23 17.18 -11.42
CA LYS A 236 32.27 16.44 -12.13
C LYS A 236 32.14 14.93 -11.89
N GLU A 237 31.93 14.52 -10.65
CA GLU A 237 31.70 13.10 -10.30
C GLU A 237 30.47 12.54 -11.03
N ILE A 238 29.37 13.28 -11.11
CA ILE A 238 28.16 12.86 -11.84
C ILE A 238 28.42 12.66 -13.34
N LEU A 239 29.21 13.54 -13.96
CA LEU A 239 29.47 13.50 -15.40
C LEU A 239 30.52 12.46 -15.78
N GLU A 240 31.50 12.21 -14.92
CA GLU A 240 32.63 11.30 -15.21
C GLU A 240 32.37 9.85 -14.77
N ALA A 241 31.52 9.63 -13.75
CA ALA A 241 31.23 8.28 -13.28
C ALA A 241 30.56 7.45 -14.39
N ALA A 242 31.03 6.22 -14.60
CA ALA A 242 30.42 5.31 -15.58
C ALA A 242 28.95 5.03 -15.22
N PRO A 243 28.00 5.08 -16.18
CA PRO A 243 26.60 4.77 -15.92
C PRO A 243 26.42 3.29 -15.57
N VAL A 244 25.49 3.00 -14.66
CA VAL A 244 25.21 1.63 -14.22
C VAL A 244 24.37 0.93 -15.28
N ALA A 245 24.97 0.03 -16.08
CA ALA A 245 24.27 -0.61 -17.20
C ALA A 245 22.96 -1.32 -16.76
N GLY A 246 21.88 -1.12 -17.53
CA GLY A 246 20.59 -1.81 -17.32
C GLY A 246 19.78 -1.33 -16.12
N PHE A 247 20.12 -0.19 -15.50
CA PHE A 247 19.41 0.33 -14.33
C PHE A 247 18.88 1.76 -14.58
N PRO A 248 17.63 1.93 -15.04
CA PRO A 248 17.08 3.22 -15.47
C PRO A 248 17.17 4.32 -14.42
N LEU A 249 17.05 3.96 -13.13
CA LEU A 249 17.11 4.90 -12.02
C LEU A 249 18.44 5.68 -11.97
N ASP A 250 19.56 5.09 -12.37
CA ASP A 250 20.86 5.77 -12.40
C ASP A 250 20.81 7.04 -13.26
N ARG A 251 20.14 6.99 -14.43
CA ARG A 251 20.03 8.13 -15.34
C ARG A 251 19.14 9.22 -14.75
N ILE A 252 17.99 8.83 -14.21
CA ILE A 252 17.05 9.74 -13.54
C ILE A 252 17.76 10.43 -12.38
N TYR A 253 18.45 9.68 -11.53
CA TYR A 253 19.18 10.21 -10.38
C TYR A 253 20.22 11.25 -10.79
N ARG A 254 21.02 10.98 -11.84
CA ARG A 254 22.06 11.91 -12.32
C ARG A 254 21.48 13.23 -12.82
N VAL A 255 20.44 13.17 -13.64
CA VAL A 255 19.77 14.38 -14.14
C VAL A 255 19.17 15.16 -12.98
N GLU A 256 18.45 14.50 -12.06
CA GLU A 256 17.92 15.16 -10.87
C GLU A 256 19.00 15.77 -9.97
N ALA A 257 20.11 15.07 -9.79
CA ALA A 257 21.22 15.55 -8.95
C ALA A 257 21.84 16.80 -9.57
N LEU A 258 22.03 16.85 -10.89
CA LEU A 258 22.50 18.06 -11.58
C LEU A 258 21.51 19.23 -11.44
N ILE A 259 20.20 18.98 -11.57
CA ILE A 259 19.15 19.99 -11.34
C ILE A 259 19.27 20.55 -9.91
N ARG A 260 19.34 19.68 -8.90
CA ARG A 260 19.45 20.07 -7.48
C ARG A 260 20.75 20.82 -7.17
N LEU A 261 21.84 20.50 -7.87
CA LEU A 261 23.13 21.17 -7.71
C LEU A 261 23.22 22.51 -8.47
N GLY A 262 22.18 22.91 -9.21
CA GLY A 262 22.17 24.16 -9.98
C GLY A 262 22.90 24.09 -11.32
N PHE A 263 23.01 22.90 -11.92
CA PHE A 263 23.64 22.67 -13.23
C PHE A 263 22.64 22.18 -14.28
N PRO A 264 21.64 23.00 -14.64
CA PRO A 264 20.53 22.56 -15.47
C PRO A 264 20.92 22.39 -16.95
N GLU A 265 21.92 23.10 -17.47
CA GLU A 265 22.37 22.95 -18.86
C GLU A 265 22.99 21.56 -19.08
N GLU A 266 23.82 21.10 -18.15
CA GLU A 266 24.39 19.76 -18.18
C GLU A 266 23.33 18.69 -17.93
N ALA A 267 22.34 18.97 -17.08
CA ALA A 267 21.20 18.09 -16.89
C ALA A 267 20.42 17.92 -18.21
N LEU A 268 20.17 19.01 -18.95
CA LEU A 268 19.53 19.00 -20.26
C LEU A 268 20.36 18.26 -21.31
N GLN A 269 21.67 18.52 -21.34
CA GLN A 269 22.58 17.82 -22.24
C GLN A 269 22.56 16.32 -21.97
N LEU A 270 22.68 15.90 -20.71
CA LEU A 270 22.69 14.49 -20.31
C LEU A 270 21.36 13.82 -20.63
N MET A 271 20.25 14.50 -20.34
CA MET A 271 18.90 14.02 -20.67
C MET A 271 18.70 13.86 -22.19
N SER A 272 19.24 14.78 -23.00
CA SER A 272 19.17 14.70 -24.46
C SER A 272 19.95 13.50 -25.02
N GLN A 273 21.08 13.14 -24.40
CA GLN A 273 21.89 11.98 -24.79
C GLN A 273 21.17 10.65 -24.53
N TRP A 274 20.36 10.58 -23.47
CA TRP A 274 19.64 9.37 -23.05
C TRP A 274 18.14 9.45 -23.30
N LYS A 275 17.70 10.26 -24.26
CA LYS A 275 16.28 10.53 -24.51
C LYS A 275 15.41 9.28 -24.61
N ASP A 276 15.91 8.24 -25.28
CA ASP A 276 15.18 6.99 -25.50
C ASP A 276 15.12 6.06 -24.28
N GLU A 277 15.89 6.37 -23.22
CA GLU A 277 15.92 5.59 -21.98
C GLU A 277 14.93 6.10 -20.93
N PHE A 278 14.33 7.28 -21.12
CA PHE A 278 13.35 7.85 -20.20
C PHE A 278 11.92 7.52 -20.61
N SER A 279 11.05 7.30 -19.61
CA SER A 279 9.62 7.31 -19.85
C SER A 279 9.17 8.73 -20.22
N GLY A 280 8.09 8.87 -21.00
CA GLY A 280 7.56 10.20 -21.38
C GLY A 280 7.18 11.05 -20.16
N ARG A 281 6.74 10.41 -19.07
CA ARG A 281 6.44 11.09 -17.80
C ARG A 281 7.70 11.58 -17.10
N ASP A 282 8.74 10.74 -16.99
CA ASP A 282 10.00 11.14 -16.34
C ASP A 282 10.70 12.25 -17.12
N MET A 283 10.72 12.14 -18.45
CA MET A 283 11.23 13.18 -19.34
C MET A 283 10.52 14.52 -19.10
N GLY A 284 9.18 14.52 -19.09
CA GLY A 284 8.40 15.74 -18.82
C GLY A 284 8.73 16.34 -17.45
N ARG A 285 8.72 15.52 -16.39
CA ARG A 285 9.04 15.97 -15.03
C ARG A 285 10.44 16.59 -14.93
N LEU A 286 11.45 15.92 -15.48
CA LEU A 286 12.83 16.38 -15.47
C LEU A 286 13.00 17.68 -16.28
N LEU A 287 12.37 17.77 -17.45
CA LEU A 287 12.42 18.96 -18.31
C LEU A 287 11.81 20.20 -17.61
N LEU A 288 10.67 20.06 -16.95
CA LEU A 288 10.07 21.15 -16.18
C LEU A 288 11.03 21.60 -15.06
N GLY A 289 11.63 20.66 -14.33
CA GLY A 289 12.63 20.96 -13.30
C GLY A 289 13.86 21.68 -13.84
N ILE A 290 14.36 21.28 -15.02
CA ILE A 290 15.46 21.95 -15.72
C ILE A 290 15.09 23.41 -16.02
N TYR A 291 13.94 23.66 -16.68
CA TYR A 291 13.54 25.03 -17.03
C TYR A 291 13.33 25.93 -15.83
N ALA A 292 12.77 25.39 -14.74
CA ALA A 292 12.62 26.15 -13.50
C ALA A 292 13.97 26.56 -12.89
N VAL A 293 14.96 25.65 -12.86
CA VAL A 293 16.30 25.97 -12.32
C VAL A 293 17.10 26.88 -13.25
N MET A 294 16.88 26.83 -14.56
CA MET A 294 17.47 27.80 -15.51
C MET A 294 16.89 29.21 -15.38
N GLY A 295 15.71 29.37 -14.76
CA GLY A 295 14.97 30.63 -14.78
C GLY A 295 14.31 30.94 -16.14
N GLU A 296 14.14 29.93 -16.99
CA GLU A 296 13.54 30.05 -18.33
C GLU A 296 12.01 30.06 -18.24
N HIS A 297 11.46 31.07 -17.56
CA HIS A 297 10.03 31.16 -17.25
C HIS A 297 9.15 31.15 -18.51
N GLU A 298 9.56 31.82 -19.60
CA GLU A 298 8.80 31.83 -20.85
C GLU A 298 8.69 30.43 -21.48
N GLN A 299 9.78 29.66 -21.42
CA GLN A 299 9.81 28.30 -21.96
C GLN A 299 8.96 27.37 -21.09
N LEU A 300 9.06 27.49 -19.77
CA LEU A 300 8.25 26.73 -18.81
C LEU A 300 6.75 27.04 -18.99
N GLU A 301 6.37 28.31 -19.12
CA GLU A 301 5.00 28.73 -19.38
C GLU A 301 4.49 28.20 -20.74
N SER A 302 5.33 28.24 -21.78
CA SER A 302 5.00 27.68 -23.09
C SER A 302 4.69 26.18 -23.02
N GLU A 303 5.50 25.41 -22.28
CA GLU A 303 5.26 23.96 -22.07
C GLU A 303 3.96 23.70 -21.30
N PHE A 304 3.69 24.47 -20.23
CA PHE A 304 2.42 24.41 -19.50
C PHE A 304 1.23 24.72 -20.42
N ARG A 305 1.31 25.79 -21.21
CA ARG A 305 0.25 26.16 -22.17
C ARG A 305 0.07 25.12 -23.25
N HIS A 306 1.15 24.48 -23.71
CA HIS A 306 1.08 23.40 -24.69
C HIS A 306 0.38 22.16 -24.11
N MET A 307 0.75 21.73 -22.90
CA MET A 307 0.12 20.60 -22.20
C MET A 307 -1.34 20.90 -21.85
N LEU A 308 -1.65 22.14 -21.45
CA LEU A 308 -2.98 22.61 -21.11
C LEU A 308 -3.78 23.14 -22.32
N SER A 309 -3.30 22.94 -23.55
CA SER A 309 -3.93 23.49 -24.75
C SER A 309 -5.41 23.09 -24.89
N PRO A 310 -6.34 24.01 -25.20
CA PRO A 310 -7.76 23.71 -25.45
C PRO A 310 -8.03 22.61 -26.48
N LEU A 311 -7.10 22.41 -27.41
CA LEU A 311 -7.22 21.44 -28.49
C LEU A 311 -6.81 20.02 -28.07
N ARG A 312 -6.20 19.87 -26.89
CA ARG A 312 -5.71 18.59 -26.38
C ARG A 312 -6.61 18.07 -25.25
N PRO A 313 -6.93 16.76 -25.22
CA PRO A 313 -7.56 16.16 -24.07
C PRO A 313 -6.60 16.20 -22.87
N LEU A 314 -7.04 16.79 -21.76
CA LEU A 314 -6.26 16.86 -20.54
C LEU A 314 -6.21 15.49 -19.87
N ARG A 315 -5.02 15.06 -19.45
CA ARG A 315 -4.82 13.79 -18.74
C ARG A 315 -4.55 14.05 -17.26
N PRO A 316 -5.24 13.35 -16.32
CA PRO A 316 -5.02 13.52 -14.88
C PRO A 316 -3.54 13.36 -14.45
N ALA A 317 -2.82 12.40 -15.05
CA ALA A 317 -1.41 12.17 -14.77
C ALA A 317 -0.50 13.36 -15.13
N GLU A 318 -0.81 14.09 -16.21
CA GLU A 318 -0.03 15.25 -16.65
C GLU A 318 -0.26 16.44 -15.72
N ILE A 319 -1.51 16.65 -15.29
CA ILE A 319 -1.86 17.69 -14.31
C ILE A 319 -1.22 17.38 -12.96
N THR A 320 -1.25 16.12 -12.53
CA THR A 320 -0.58 15.69 -11.29
C THR A 320 0.93 15.96 -11.38
N MET A 321 1.58 15.62 -12.49
CA MET A 321 3.00 15.92 -12.72
C MET A 321 3.28 17.43 -12.67
N MET A 322 2.46 18.26 -13.32
CA MET A 322 2.58 19.72 -13.28
C MET A 322 2.37 20.28 -11.86
N ALA A 323 1.39 19.77 -11.13
CA ALA A 323 1.15 20.16 -9.74
C ALA A 323 2.31 19.77 -8.82
N VAL A 324 2.86 18.56 -8.97
CA VAL A 324 4.08 18.12 -8.27
C VAL A 324 5.25 19.04 -8.55
N HIS A 325 5.44 19.43 -9.82
CA HIS A 325 6.44 20.42 -10.19
C HIS A 325 6.24 21.75 -9.46
N LEU A 326 5.00 22.27 -9.42
CA LEU A 326 4.67 23.53 -8.74
C LEU A 326 4.78 23.48 -7.21
N ILE A 327 4.73 22.28 -6.61
CA ILE A 327 5.05 22.11 -5.18
C ILE A 327 6.56 22.29 -4.95
N ASN A 328 7.40 21.73 -5.83
CA ASN A 328 8.85 21.83 -5.70
C ASN A 328 9.38 23.21 -6.15
N HIS A 329 8.77 23.81 -7.17
CA HIS A 329 9.14 25.09 -7.74
C HIS A 329 7.88 25.99 -7.81
N PRO A 330 7.56 26.72 -6.74
CA PRO A 330 6.40 27.58 -6.70
C PRO A 330 6.42 28.64 -7.82
N ASP A 331 5.35 28.68 -8.60
CA ASP A 331 5.00 29.74 -9.54
C ASP A 331 3.47 29.97 -9.49
N THR A 332 3.07 31.13 -8.97
CA THR A 332 1.65 31.51 -8.82
C THR A 332 0.96 31.67 -10.18
N VAL A 333 1.67 32.10 -11.24
CA VAL A 333 1.09 32.29 -12.57
C VAL A 333 0.75 30.94 -13.19
N LEU A 334 1.69 29.99 -13.15
CA LEU A 334 1.47 28.64 -13.65
C LEU A 334 0.42 27.88 -12.84
N THR A 335 0.37 28.11 -11.52
CA THR A 335 -0.68 27.56 -10.65
C THR A 335 -2.07 28.01 -11.09
N LYS A 336 -2.26 29.30 -11.41
CA LYS A 336 -3.54 29.81 -11.92
C LYS A 336 -3.92 29.18 -13.25
N LEU A 337 -2.97 29.04 -14.18
CA LEU A 337 -3.21 28.34 -15.45
C LEU A 337 -3.69 26.90 -15.22
N LEU A 338 -3.10 26.20 -14.25
CA LEU A 338 -3.49 24.84 -13.91
C LEU A 338 -4.91 24.77 -13.33
N VAL A 339 -5.26 25.70 -12.44
CA VAL A 339 -6.59 25.80 -11.82
C VAL A 339 -7.66 26.16 -12.86
N GLU A 340 -7.37 27.09 -13.76
CA GLU A 340 -8.25 27.49 -14.87
C GLU A 340 -8.51 26.35 -15.86
N ALA A 341 -7.59 25.39 -15.97
CA ALA A 341 -7.77 24.22 -16.82
C ALA A 341 -8.66 23.13 -16.18
N LEU A 342 -8.83 23.12 -14.86
CA LEU A 342 -9.59 22.08 -14.15
C LEU A 342 -11.04 21.90 -14.66
N PRO A 343 -11.83 22.94 -14.98
CA PRO A 343 -13.21 22.74 -15.45
C PRO A 343 -13.32 21.97 -16.79
N ARG A 344 -12.24 21.88 -17.56
CA ARG A 344 -12.21 21.16 -18.85
C ARG A 344 -11.98 19.67 -18.70
N LEU A 345 -11.68 19.22 -17.49
CA LEU A 345 -11.44 17.84 -17.18
C LEU A 345 -12.73 17.03 -17.27
N SER A 346 -12.80 16.14 -18.25
CA SER A 346 -13.98 15.32 -18.51
C SER A 346 -13.92 14.03 -17.70
N ARG A 347 -14.90 13.81 -16.83
CA ARG A 347 -15.04 12.55 -16.08
C ARG A 347 -15.28 11.37 -17.04
N ALA A 348 -14.24 10.59 -17.31
CA ALA A 348 -14.41 9.28 -17.92
C ALA A 348 -14.94 8.29 -16.87
N GLU A 349 -15.86 7.42 -17.27
CA GLU A 349 -16.37 6.36 -16.40
C GLU A 349 -15.20 5.44 -15.96
N GLY A 350 -15.06 5.22 -14.65
CA GLY A 350 -14.06 4.32 -14.08
C GLY A 350 -12.74 4.96 -13.63
N GLU A 351 -12.51 6.26 -13.87
CA GLU A 351 -11.25 6.96 -13.52
C GLU A 351 -11.35 7.81 -12.23
N GLU A 352 -12.42 7.67 -11.45
CA GLU A 352 -12.74 8.57 -10.32
C GLU A 352 -11.57 8.76 -9.32
N GLY A 353 -10.75 7.72 -9.12
CA GLY A 353 -9.57 7.80 -8.26
C GLY A 353 -8.47 8.72 -8.81
N GLU A 354 -8.15 8.59 -10.10
CA GLU A 354 -7.14 9.44 -10.76
C GLU A 354 -7.59 10.90 -10.81
N TRP A 355 -8.89 11.12 -11.00
CA TRP A 355 -9.52 12.42 -10.92
C TRP A 355 -9.31 13.09 -9.56
N LEU A 356 -9.63 12.37 -8.49
CA LEU A 356 -9.51 12.90 -7.14
C LEU A 356 -8.04 13.17 -6.77
N GLU A 357 -7.13 12.27 -7.16
CA GLU A 357 -5.68 12.48 -6.98
C GLU A 357 -5.20 13.76 -7.67
N CYS A 358 -5.59 13.95 -8.93
CA CYS A 358 -5.25 15.12 -9.72
C CYS A 358 -5.73 16.42 -9.06
N ILE A 359 -6.98 16.47 -8.60
CA ILE A 359 -7.54 17.68 -7.97
C ILE A 359 -6.88 17.93 -6.60
N ASN A 360 -6.62 16.88 -5.83
CA ASN A 360 -5.85 16.98 -4.58
C ASN A 360 -4.43 17.51 -4.84
N ALA A 361 -3.78 17.11 -5.94
CA ALA A 361 -2.47 17.61 -6.33
C ALA A 361 -2.53 19.12 -6.62
N VAL A 362 -3.50 19.60 -7.39
CA VAL A 362 -3.66 21.03 -7.70
C VAL A 362 -3.99 21.85 -6.45
N PHE A 363 -4.82 21.30 -5.54
CA PHE A 363 -5.08 21.92 -4.24
C PHE A 363 -3.78 22.10 -3.44
N CYS A 364 -2.96 21.05 -3.35
CA CYS A 364 -1.68 21.09 -2.65
C CYS A 364 -0.68 22.06 -3.31
N ALA A 365 -0.64 22.11 -4.65
CA ALA A 365 0.18 23.06 -5.38
C ALA A 365 -0.24 24.52 -5.08
N ALA A 366 -1.54 24.82 -5.13
CA ALA A 366 -2.04 26.15 -4.81
C ALA A 366 -1.71 26.58 -3.37
N GLY A 367 -1.88 25.66 -2.40
CA GLY A 367 -1.46 25.88 -1.02
C GLY A 367 0.04 26.12 -0.89
N ALA A 368 0.88 25.32 -1.56
CA ALA A 368 2.32 25.47 -1.52
C ALA A 368 2.86 26.75 -2.17
N ASN A 369 2.07 27.35 -3.06
CA ASN A 369 2.34 28.60 -3.74
C ASN A 369 1.83 29.84 -2.99
N GLY A 370 1.13 29.66 -1.86
CA GLY A 370 0.46 30.74 -1.16
C GLY A 370 -0.72 31.36 -1.94
N ASP A 371 -1.17 30.73 -3.03
CA ASP A 371 -2.33 31.18 -3.81
C ASP A 371 -3.63 30.67 -3.17
N PHE A 372 -3.97 31.26 -2.02
CA PHE A 372 -5.12 30.84 -1.22
C PHE A 372 -6.46 31.09 -1.91
N GLU A 373 -6.53 31.98 -2.89
CA GLU A 373 -7.73 32.18 -3.72
C GLU A 373 -7.97 30.98 -4.64
N SER A 374 -6.93 30.57 -5.38
CA SER A 374 -6.94 29.35 -6.17
C SER A 374 -7.21 28.12 -5.30
N MET A 375 -6.53 28.02 -4.14
CA MET A 375 -6.72 26.91 -3.21
C MET A 375 -8.18 26.78 -2.74
N ARG A 376 -8.83 27.89 -2.37
CA ARG A 376 -10.26 27.89 -1.99
C ARG A 376 -11.18 27.53 -3.15
N THR A 377 -10.83 27.92 -4.37
CA THR A 377 -11.57 27.54 -5.58
C THR A 377 -11.52 26.03 -5.79
N VAL A 378 -10.34 25.42 -5.66
CA VAL A 378 -10.17 23.96 -5.76
C VAL A 378 -10.81 23.23 -4.58
N GLN A 379 -10.73 23.78 -3.38
CA GLN A 379 -11.42 23.25 -2.19
C GLN A 379 -12.93 23.16 -2.43
N LYS A 380 -13.55 24.23 -2.96
CA LYS A 380 -14.98 24.24 -3.27
C LYS A 380 -15.33 23.12 -4.25
N LEU A 381 -14.52 22.92 -5.28
CA LEU A 381 -14.68 21.83 -6.24
C LEU A 381 -14.61 20.45 -5.56
N LEU A 382 -13.64 20.22 -4.67
CA LEU A 382 -13.52 18.97 -3.90
C LEU A 382 -14.74 18.71 -3.00
N THR A 383 -15.23 19.75 -2.30
CA THR A 383 -16.38 19.61 -1.40
C THR A 383 -17.70 19.41 -2.16
N GLU A 384 -17.95 20.21 -3.20
CA GLU A 384 -19.23 20.21 -3.91
C GLU A 384 -19.35 19.06 -4.91
N ALA A 385 -18.27 18.76 -5.65
CA ALA A 385 -18.32 17.82 -6.75
C ALA A 385 -17.89 16.40 -6.38
N TYR A 386 -17.18 16.22 -5.25
CA TYR A 386 -16.61 14.94 -4.80
C TYR A 386 -16.99 14.56 -3.37
N GLY A 387 -17.75 15.40 -2.65
CA GLY A 387 -18.24 15.09 -1.31
C GLY A 387 -17.15 14.93 -0.26
N VAL A 388 -15.95 15.49 -0.51
CA VAL A 388 -14.87 15.51 0.47
C VAL A 388 -15.32 16.34 1.68
N SER A 389 -15.00 15.88 2.90
CA SER A 389 -15.37 16.59 4.12
C SER A 389 -14.79 18.02 4.14
N GLY A 390 -15.67 19.02 4.23
CA GLY A 390 -15.27 20.42 4.32
C GLY A 390 -14.36 20.70 5.52
N VAL A 391 -14.58 20.01 6.64
CA VAL A 391 -13.75 20.12 7.85
C VAL A 391 -12.31 19.67 7.59
N VAL A 392 -12.14 18.57 6.86
CA VAL A 392 -10.80 18.06 6.49
C VAL A 392 -10.08 19.08 5.61
N MET A 393 -10.79 19.63 4.61
CA MET A 393 -10.22 20.62 3.70
C MET A 393 -9.88 21.94 4.40
N GLU A 394 -10.65 22.34 5.42
CA GLU A 394 -10.37 23.52 6.23
C GLU A 394 -9.08 23.34 7.05
N ILE A 395 -8.90 22.19 7.72
CA ILE A 395 -7.67 21.86 8.46
C ILE A 395 -6.45 21.92 7.52
N LEU A 396 -6.59 21.37 6.31
CA LEU A 396 -5.55 21.41 5.28
C LEU A 396 -5.25 22.83 4.80
N GLY A 397 -6.29 23.63 4.57
CA GLY A 397 -6.12 25.05 4.21
C GLY A 397 -5.37 25.81 5.29
N LEU A 398 -5.74 25.61 6.56
CA LEU A 398 -5.05 26.22 7.70
C LEU A 398 -3.58 25.76 7.82
N PHE A 399 -3.27 24.51 7.45
CA PHE A 399 -1.89 24.05 7.38
C PHE A 399 -1.07 24.83 6.36
N PHE A 400 -1.54 24.94 5.11
CA PHE A 400 -0.84 25.70 4.07
C PHE A 400 -0.79 27.21 4.36
N GLU A 401 -1.78 27.75 5.05
CA GLU A 401 -1.77 29.15 5.52
C GLU A 401 -0.80 29.39 6.71
N GLY A 402 -0.16 28.35 7.25
CA GLY A 402 0.72 28.47 8.42
C GLY A 402 -0.02 28.79 9.73
N LYS A 403 -1.34 28.53 9.79
CA LYS A 403 -2.23 28.84 10.92
C LYS A 403 -2.65 27.62 11.72
N SER A 404 -2.24 26.42 11.30
CA SER A 404 -2.53 25.17 11.99
C SER A 404 -1.52 24.90 13.11
N GLU A 405 -1.96 24.25 14.18
CA GLU A 405 -1.06 23.69 15.20
C GLU A 405 -0.27 22.47 14.67
N ILE A 406 -0.74 21.87 13.57
CA ILE A 406 -0.07 20.74 12.94
C ILE A 406 1.13 21.25 12.15
N THR A 407 2.33 20.91 12.60
CA THR A 407 3.58 21.32 11.94
C THR A 407 4.10 20.29 10.94
N GLN A 408 3.62 19.04 11.01
CA GLN A 408 4.10 17.94 10.17
C GLN A 408 3.03 17.48 9.17
N ILE A 409 3.35 17.59 7.89
CA ILE A 409 2.45 17.22 6.79
C ILE A 409 2.01 15.75 6.86
N GLY A 410 2.88 14.85 7.35
CA GLY A 410 2.60 13.41 7.49
C GLY A 410 1.39 13.07 8.36
N THR A 411 0.98 13.98 9.26
CA THR A 411 -0.24 13.82 10.08
C THR A 411 -1.51 14.07 9.26
N ILE A 412 -1.42 14.88 8.20
CA ILE A 412 -2.57 15.34 7.42
C ILE A 412 -2.72 14.57 6.10
N LEU A 413 -1.61 14.13 5.49
CA LEU A 413 -1.60 13.35 4.24
C LEU A 413 -2.58 12.16 4.19
N PRO A 414 -2.82 11.38 5.27
CA PRO A 414 -3.78 10.28 5.23
C PRO A 414 -5.22 10.71 4.91
N HIS A 415 -5.55 11.97 5.14
CA HIS A 415 -6.88 12.53 4.87
C HIS A 415 -7.05 13.02 3.42
N LEU A 416 -5.97 13.15 2.66
CA LEU A 416 -5.95 13.64 1.27
C LEU A 416 -6.01 12.51 0.22
N ARG A 417 -6.42 11.30 0.61
CA ARG A 417 -6.36 10.14 -0.28
C ARG A 417 -7.40 10.20 -1.40
N PRO A 418 -7.06 9.74 -2.62
CA PRO A 418 -5.78 9.18 -3.05
C PRO A 418 -4.69 10.25 -3.31
N LEU A 419 -3.44 9.88 -3.05
CA LEU A 419 -2.24 10.66 -3.39
C LEU A 419 -1.22 9.75 -4.07
N GLY A 420 -0.70 10.16 -5.22
CA GLY A 420 0.36 9.46 -5.92
C GLY A 420 1.70 9.52 -5.19
N THR A 421 2.59 8.61 -5.56
CA THR A 421 3.95 8.49 -4.98
C THR A 421 4.74 9.81 -5.10
N ASP A 422 4.77 10.40 -6.29
CA ASP A 422 5.52 11.64 -6.55
C ASP A 422 5.00 12.83 -5.73
N LEU A 423 3.68 12.90 -5.56
CA LEU A 423 3.03 13.96 -4.79
C LEU A 423 3.34 13.84 -3.29
N ASN A 424 3.30 12.62 -2.74
CA ASN A 424 3.71 12.43 -1.35
C ASN A 424 5.19 12.80 -1.15
N TYR A 425 6.09 12.40 -2.07
CA TYR A 425 7.50 12.77 -1.96
C TYR A 425 7.71 14.27 -2.04
N ALA A 426 7.08 14.98 -2.97
CA ALA A 426 7.19 16.43 -3.08
C ALA A 426 6.70 17.15 -1.81
N LEU A 427 5.57 16.70 -1.24
CA LEU A 427 5.06 17.26 0.01
C LEU A 427 5.95 16.95 1.21
N LEU A 428 6.50 15.73 1.30
CA LEU A 428 7.42 15.36 2.37
C LEU A 428 8.78 16.07 2.24
N GLU A 429 9.30 16.26 1.04
CA GLU A 429 10.53 17.02 0.81
C GLU A 429 10.36 18.49 1.20
N ARG A 430 9.21 19.09 0.88
CA ARG A 430 8.93 20.50 1.22
C ARG A 430 8.55 20.73 2.67
N TYR A 431 7.77 19.84 3.28
CA TYR A 431 7.14 20.06 4.59
C TYR A 431 7.42 18.97 5.65
N GLY A 432 8.19 17.95 5.30
CA GLY A 432 8.49 16.83 6.21
C GLY A 432 9.65 17.09 7.17
N VAL A 433 10.54 18.04 6.85
CA VAL A 433 11.66 18.41 7.72
C VAL A 433 11.17 19.37 8.82
N PRO A 434 11.37 19.06 10.10
CA PRO A 434 11.00 19.97 11.18
C PRO A 434 11.74 21.31 11.03
N ALA A 435 11.01 22.43 11.06
CA ALA A 435 11.57 23.79 10.95
C ALA A 435 12.71 24.08 11.97
N THR A 436 12.80 23.31 13.04
CA THR A 436 13.87 23.39 14.06
C THR A 436 15.25 22.92 13.58
N GLN A 437 15.36 22.33 12.39
CA GLN A 437 16.62 21.90 11.77
C GLN A 437 17.06 22.77 10.59
N LEU A 438 16.26 23.77 10.18
CA LEU A 438 16.69 24.73 9.17
C LEU A 438 17.66 25.73 9.82
N PRO A 439 18.87 25.94 9.26
CA PRO A 439 19.79 26.94 9.78
C PRO A 439 19.10 28.32 9.76
N GLU A 440 19.18 29.05 10.88
CA GLU A 440 18.63 30.41 11.02
C GLU A 440 19.21 31.32 9.90
N GLY A 441 18.48 31.48 8.80
CA GLY A 441 18.96 32.22 7.63
C GLY A 441 18.19 32.01 6.33
N GLU A 442 17.43 30.92 6.18
CA GLU A 442 16.52 30.70 5.05
C GLU A 442 15.06 30.82 5.52
N GLU A 443 14.54 32.06 5.54
CA GLU A 443 13.09 32.26 5.50
C GLU A 443 12.62 31.95 4.07
N ALA A 444 11.79 30.91 3.94
CA ALA A 444 11.25 30.38 2.68
C ALA A 444 10.08 31.22 2.12
#